data_AF-A0AAD4VP38-F1
#
_entry.id   AF-A0AAD4VP38-F1
#
_cell.length_a   1.000
_cell.length_b   1.000
_cell.length_c   1.000
_cell.angle_alpha   90.00
_cell.angle_beta   90.00
_cell.angle_gamma   90.00
#
_symmetry.space_group_name_H-M   'P 1'
#
loop_
_entity.id
_entity.type
_entity.pdbx_description
1 polymer ?
#
loop_
_entity_poly.entity_id
_entity_poly.type
_entity_poly.pdbx_seq_one_letter_code
_entity_poly.pdbx_strand_id
1 'polypeptide(L)'
;MDATYSNSTMKLSSILLNGLNYVAWSRAVTLSLGGKAKLGHINGKAKQPKSNDPKFDDWEATNRMVMSWLINSMEPAIVEIFTFSESAKEL
;
A
#
# COMPACT_ATOMS: atom_id res chain seq x y z
N MET A 1 -19.73 16.45 -17.61
CA MET A 1 -19.68 15.76 -16.30
C MET A 1 -18.27 15.21 -16.17
N ASP A 2 -17.30 16.08 -15.87
CA ASP A 2 -15.92 15.66 -15.70
C ASP A 2 -15.67 15.48 -14.21
N ALA A 3 -15.82 14.24 -13.74
CA ALA A 3 -15.24 13.84 -12.47
C ALA A 3 -13.73 13.91 -12.65
N THR A 4 -13.14 15.04 -12.28
CA THR A 4 -11.71 15.13 -11.97
C THR A 4 -11.37 13.96 -11.08
N TYR A 5 -10.67 12.96 -11.63
CA TYR A 5 -9.95 11.96 -10.86
C TYR A 5 -9.00 12.75 -9.97
N SER A 6 -9.44 13.05 -8.75
CA SER A 6 -8.58 13.49 -7.69
C SER A 6 -7.70 12.30 -7.37
N ASN A 7 -6.63 12.15 -8.16
CA ASN A 7 -5.40 11.50 -7.73
C ASN A 7 -4.79 12.38 -6.65
N SER A 8 -5.52 12.54 -5.55
CA SER A 8 -4.93 12.89 -4.27
C SER A 8 -4.04 11.72 -3.94
N THR A 9 -2.76 11.81 -4.34
CA THR A 9 -1.68 10.98 -3.81
C THR A 9 -1.63 11.23 -2.30
N MET A 10 -2.55 10.60 -1.56
CA MET A 10 -2.61 10.68 -0.11
C MET A 10 -1.37 9.96 0.40
N LYS A 11 -0.34 10.74 0.73
CA LYS A 11 0.88 10.24 1.37
C LYS A 11 0.48 9.47 2.64
N LEU A 12 0.94 8.22 2.79
CA LEU A 12 0.70 7.44 4.00
C LEU A 12 1.34 8.07 5.22
N SER A 13 2.49 8.70 5.00
CA SER A 13 3.32 9.31 6.02
C SER A 13 4.18 10.41 5.40
N SER A 14 4.56 11.41 6.20
CA SER A 14 5.65 12.34 5.87
C SER A 14 7.03 11.72 6.15
N ILE A 15 7.07 10.59 6.86
CA ILE A 15 8.29 9.82 7.14
C ILE A 15 8.53 8.87 5.96
N LEU A 16 9.68 9.00 5.30
CA LEU A 16 10.15 8.03 4.31
C LEU A 16 10.93 6.91 5.00
N LEU A 17 10.67 5.66 4.64
CA LEU A 17 11.45 4.52 5.11
C LEU A 17 12.87 4.61 4.56
N ASN A 18 13.87 4.66 5.44
CA ASN A 18 15.28 4.84 5.10
C ASN A 18 16.17 3.70 5.61
N GLY A 19 15.56 2.57 6.00
CA GLY A 19 16.24 1.41 6.58
C GLY A 19 16.56 1.53 8.08
N LEU A 20 16.64 2.74 8.64
CA LEU A 20 16.95 2.95 10.07
C LEU A 20 15.71 3.28 10.91
N ASN A 21 14.65 3.77 10.28
CA ASN A 21 13.46 4.32 10.95
C ASN A 21 12.21 3.42 10.86
N TYR A 22 12.39 2.12 10.63
CA TYR A 22 11.28 1.17 10.38
C TYR A 22 10.16 1.25 11.44
N VAL A 23 10.49 1.37 12.73
CA VAL A 23 9.49 1.44 13.81
C VAL A 23 8.59 2.68 13.68
N ALA A 24 9.18 3.84 13.40
CA ALA A 24 8.42 5.09 13.25
C ALA A 24 7.58 5.08 11.96
N TRP A 25 8.19 4.62 10.87
CA TRP A 25 7.53 4.50 9.57
C TRP A 25 6.35 3.51 9.62
N SER A 26 6.56 2.29 10.12
CA SER A 26 5.55 1.24 10.19
C SER A 26 4.35 1.65 11.06
N ARG A 27 4.59 2.37 12.17
CA ARG A 27 3.51 2.93 12.99
C ARG A 27 2.68 3.95 12.22
N ALA A 28 3.32 4.87 11.49
CA ALA A 28 2.62 5.87 10.69
C ALA A 28 1.78 5.22 9.56
N VAL A 29 2.38 4.27 8.83
CA VAL A 29 1.69 3.49 7.79
C VAL A 29 0.51 2.71 8.36
N THR A 30 0.69 2.04 9.50
CA THR A 30 -0.38 1.27 10.17
C THR A 30 -1.56 2.15 10.55
N LEU A 31 -1.30 3.34 11.11
CA LEU A 31 -2.35 4.30 11.48
C LEU A 31 -3.09 4.81 10.23
N SER A 32 -2.36 5.19 9.18
CA SER A 32 -2.94 5.71 7.94
C SER A 32 -3.79 4.68 7.22
N LEU A 33 -3.30 3.45 7.06
CA LEU A 33 -4.04 2.36 6.44
C LEU A 33 -5.18 1.84 7.32
N GLY A 34 -5.01 1.88 8.65
CA GLY A 34 -6.06 1.58 9.62
C GLY A 34 -7.25 2.53 9.48
N GLY A 35 -6.99 3.85 9.43
CA GLY A 35 -8.02 4.87 9.21
C GLY A 35 -8.74 4.75 7.86
N LYS A 36 -8.14 4.05 6.88
CA LYS A 36 -8.71 3.79 5.54
C LYS A 36 -9.37 2.42 5.41
N ALA A 37 -9.39 1.61 6.48
CA ALA A 37 -9.81 0.20 6.43
C ALA A 37 -9.04 -0.66 5.38
N LYS A 38 -7.79 -0.29 5.06
CA LYS A 38 -6.94 -1.00 4.09
C LYS A 38 -5.80 -1.81 4.74
N LEU A 39 -5.65 -1.73 6.06
CA LEU A 39 -4.63 -2.47 6.82
C LEU A 39 -4.65 -3.99 6.57
N GLY A 40 -5.81 -4.54 6.18
CA GLY A 40 -5.95 -5.95 5.82
C GLY A 40 -5.04 -6.42 4.69
N HIS A 41 -4.66 -5.52 3.77
CA HIS A 41 -3.83 -5.87 2.61
C HIS A 41 -2.36 -6.09 2.97
N ILE A 42 -1.85 -5.44 4.01
CA ILE A 42 -0.46 -5.62 4.44
C ILE A 42 -0.29 -6.74 5.47
N ASN A 43 -1.30 -6.97 6.33
CA ASN A 43 -1.23 -8.01 7.37
C ASN A 43 -1.85 -9.34 6.95
N GLY A 44 -2.30 -9.45 5.69
CA GLY A 44 -2.89 -10.67 5.13
C GLY A 44 -4.30 -11.01 5.61
N LYS A 45 -4.98 -10.14 6.39
CA LYS A 45 -6.40 -10.35 6.74
C LYS A 45 -7.30 -10.24 5.50
N ALA A 46 -6.97 -9.35 4.56
CA ALA A 46 -7.63 -9.26 3.26
C ALA A 46 -7.02 -10.30 2.31
N LYS A 47 -7.52 -11.54 2.36
CA LYS A 47 -7.03 -12.63 1.52
C LYS A 47 -7.33 -12.37 0.05
N GLN A 48 -6.36 -12.68 -0.80
CA GLN A 48 -6.53 -12.68 -2.26
C GLN A 48 -7.64 -13.66 -2.65
N PRO A 49 -8.69 -13.20 -3.35
CA PRO A 49 -9.70 -14.08 -3.92
C PRO A 49 -9.11 -14.98 -5.01
N LYS A 50 -9.85 -16.00 -5.42
CA LYS A 50 -9.48 -16.77 -6.62
C LYS A 50 -9.64 -15.88 -7.85
N SER A 51 -8.86 -16.12 -8.90
CA SER A 51 -8.90 -15.33 -10.14
C SER A 51 -10.25 -15.34 -10.87
N ASN A 52 -11.11 -16.31 -10.58
CA ASN A 52 -12.47 -16.39 -11.11
C ASN A 52 -13.55 -15.80 -10.19
N ASP A 53 -13.17 -15.29 -9.02
CA ASP A 53 -14.08 -14.60 -8.12
C ASP A 53 -14.32 -13.18 -8.64
N PRO A 54 -15.58 -12.73 -8.79
CA PRO A 54 -15.89 -11.35 -9.20
C PRO A 54 -15.25 -10.27 -8.31
N LYS A 55 -14.87 -10.61 -7.07
CA LYS A 55 -14.18 -9.69 -6.14
C LYS A 55 -12.68 -9.58 -6.38
N PHE A 56 -12.11 -10.38 -7.28
CA PHE A 56 -10.68 -10.39 -7.56
C PHE A 56 -10.21 -9.03 -8.07
N ASP A 57 -10.91 -8.44 -9.04
CA ASP A 57 -10.52 -7.17 -9.65
C ASP A 57 -10.54 -6.02 -8.62
N ASP A 58 -11.56 -5.98 -7.76
CA ASP A 58 -11.66 -4.99 -6.68
C ASP A 58 -10.54 -5.15 -5.63
N TRP A 59 -10.21 -6.40 -5.29
CA TRP A 59 -9.12 -6.71 -4.38
C TRP A 59 -7.77 -6.31 -4.99
N GLU A 60 -7.55 -6.62 -6.26
CA GLU A 60 -6.32 -6.34 -7.01
C GLU A 60 -6.11 -4.83 -7.16
N ALA A 61 -7.15 -4.09 -7.55
CA ALA A 61 -7.11 -2.63 -7.62
C ALA A 61 -6.76 -2.00 -6.27
N THR A 62 -7.37 -2.50 -5.18
CA THR A 62 -7.05 -2.05 -3.83
C THR A 62 -5.62 -2.41 -3.43
N ASN A 63 -5.16 -3.62 -3.73
CA ASN A 63 -3.81 -4.09 -3.44
C ASN A 63 -2.77 -3.21 -4.14
N ARG A 64 -2.93 -2.94 -5.45
CA ARG A 64 -2.04 -2.04 -6.21
C ARG A 64 -2.02 -0.62 -5.68
N MET A 65 -3.17 -0.10 -5.26
CA MET A 65 -3.25 1.21 -4.63
C MET A 65 -2.43 1.26 -3.33
N VAL A 66 -2.58 0.25 -2.46
CA VAL A 66 -1.78 0.16 -1.22
C VAL A 66 -0.28 0.01 -1.52
N MET A 67 0.09 -0.78 -2.54
CA MET A 67 1.49 -0.86 -2.98
C MET A 67 2.04 0.49 -3.42
N SER A 68 1.29 1.23 -4.25
CA SER A 68 1.70 2.57 -4.70
C SER A 68 1.94 3.52 -3.53
N TRP A 69 1.12 3.42 -2.49
CA TRP A 69 1.21 4.22 -1.29
C TRP A 69 2.42 3.85 -0.43
N LEU A 70 2.71 2.55 -0.30
CA LEU A 70 3.89 2.05 0.41
C LEU A 70 5.18 2.46 -0.30
N ILE A 71 5.28 2.24 -1.61
CA ILE A 71 6.44 2.62 -2.44
C ILE A 71 6.71 4.12 -2.35
N ASN A 72 5.66 4.95 -2.45
CA ASN A 72 5.79 6.41 -2.32
C ASN A 72 6.14 6.89 -0.89
N SER A 73 6.19 5.97 0.09
CA SER A 73 6.61 6.24 1.47
C SER A 73 7.98 5.66 1.81
N MET A 74 8.76 5.24 0.80
CA MET A 74 10.10 4.68 0.95
C MET A 74 11.12 5.56 0.23
N GLU A 75 12.37 5.56 0.71
CA GLU A 75 13.47 6.13 -0.07
C GLU A 75 13.78 5.26 -1.30
N PRO A 76 14.25 5.83 -2.42
CA PRO A 76 14.48 5.09 -3.66
C PRO A 76 15.35 3.83 -3.50
N ALA A 77 16.40 3.90 -2.67
CA ALA A 77 17.28 2.77 -2.40
C ALA A 77 16.57 1.60 -1.70
N ILE A 78 15.51 1.89 -0.94
CA ILE A 78 14.68 0.86 -0.30
C ILE A 78 13.68 0.29 -1.31
N VAL A 79 13.08 1.13 -2.16
CA VAL A 79 12.14 0.69 -3.21
C VAL A 79 12.77 -0.36 -4.11
N GLU A 80 14.05 -0.22 -4.45
CA GLU A 80 14.78 -1.15 -5.31
C GLU A 80 14.76 -2.59 -4.79
N ILE A 81 14.80 -2.78 -3.46
CA ILE A 81 14.76 -4.08 -2.78
C ILE A 81 13.41 -4.79 -3.02
N PHE A 82 12.35 -4.03 -3.27
CA PHE A 82 10.98 -4.51 -3.39
C PHE A 82 10.45 -4.52 -4.84
N THR A 83 11.33 -4.32 -5.83
CA THR A 83 10.96 -4.19 -7.25
C THR A 83 10.12 -5.37 -7.79
N PHE A 84 10.30 -6.56 -7.23
CA PHE A 84 9.62 -7.79 -7.66
C PHE A 84 8.46 -8.23 -6.76
N SER A 85 8.11 -7.45 -5.73
CA SER A 85 6.96 -7.78 -4.88
C SER A 85 5.66 -7.68 -5.68
N GLU A 86 4.80 -8.70 -5.59
CA GLU A 86 3.55 -8.77 -6.36
C GLU A 86 2.34 -8.29 -5.53
N SER A 87 2.52 -8.14 -4.21
CA SER A 87 1.46 -7.70 -3.31
C SER A 87 1.93 -6.72 -2.24
N ALA A 88 0.99 -5.94 -1.69
CA ALA A 88 1.25 -5.04 -0.57
C ALA A 88 1.69 -5.76 0.71
N LYS A 89 1.45 -7.08 0.79
CA LYS A 89 1.88 -7.92 1.91
C LYS A 89 3.36 -8.31 1.81
N GLU A 90 3.91 -8.33 0.59
CA GLU A 90 5.30 -8.68 0.28
C GLU A 90 6.21 -7.45 0.20
N LEU A 91 5.64 -6.25 0.39
CA LEU A 91 6.35 -5.01 0.66
C LEU A 91 6.59 -4.87 2.17
#